data_AF-A0A9D7FKG3-F1
#
_entry.id   AF-A0A9D7FKG3-F1
#
_cell.length_a   1.000
_cell.length_b   1.000
_cell.length_c   1.000
_cell.angle_alpha   90.00
_cell.angle_beta   90.00
_cell.angle_gamma   90.00
#
_symmetry.space_group_name_H-M   'P 1'
#
loop_
_entity.id
_entity.type
_entity.pdbx_description
1 polymer ?
#
loop_
_entity_poly.entity_id
_entity_poly.type
_entity_poly.pdbx_seq_one_letter_code
_entity_poly.pdbx_strand_id
1 'polypeptide(L)'
;MKSTKTFLIALLSVATILSSCKKEDKEEKVELDANVAQFNTDANNYKAESDQVDNDINNSLSEIPAFGRMSSSSGAALLSSPLCGVVIDSSQIASKILYYNFDGITPCFSPSRTRSGQIKVELTSGTYWSDVNAELTLTYIDFKVVQLSNNKSIKFNGVKTLKNINGNNWLGFLLSTATLKYQERALNIDVVFDNSLSAVWNSARITEWSLIPATANPNIPYAHIAFSAIGDTSLNGQANVDSWGVNRFGSSFTTYYNSSVVSNTYCGLWRFNSGELVHAVDGNTFTLTLGVDQSGNPTPYACAYGYKVGWNVNGAANSVVLSY
;
A
#
# COMPACT_ATOMS: atom_id res chain seq x y z
N MET A 1 -18.96 -66.51 71.75
CA MET A 1 -19.39 -67.80 71.18
C MET A 1 -20.70 -67.57 70.45
N LYS A 2 -20.81 -68.10 69.22
CA LYS A 2 -21.95 -68.08 68.28
C LYS A 2 -22.16 -66.81 67.43
N SER A 3 -21.60 -66.96 66.22
CA SER A 3 -21.95 -66.32 64.97
C SER A 3 -23.39 -66.63 64.56
N THR A 4 -24.08 -65.65 63.96
CA THR A 4 -25.05 -65.90 62.89
C THR A 4 -24.97 -64.77 61.88
N LYS A 5 -24.61 -65.13 60.64
CA LYS A 5 -24.70 -64.27 59.45
C LYS A 5 -26.10 -64.39 58.86
N THR A 6 -26.69 -63.27 58.45
CA THR A 6 -27.76 -63.27 57.45
C THR A 6 -27.51 -62.14 56.46
N PHE A 7 -27.49 -62.53 55.18
CA PHE A 7 -27.29 -61.76 53.97
C PHE A 7 -28.66 -61.22 53.50
N LEU A 8 -28.74 -59.98 53.00
CA LEU A 8 -29.39 -59.61 51.71
C LEU A 8 -29.53 -58.07 51.52
N ILE A 9 -28.97 -57.60 50.40
CA ILE A 9 -29.51 -56.67 49.39
C ILE A 9 -29.48 -55.14 49.63
N ALA A 10 -28.62 -54.52 48.81
CA ALA A 10 -28.77 -53.29 48.02
C ALA A 10 -29.09 -51.95 48.69
N LEU A 11 -28.12 -51.02 48.65
CA LEU A 11 -28.14 -49.97 47.63
C LEU A 11 -26.73 -49.39 47.48
N LEU A 12 -26.24 -49.43 46.24
CA LEU A 12 -24.95 -48.91 45.81
C LEU A 12 -25.14 -47.44 45.43
N SER A 13 -24.68 -46.52 46.28
CA SER A 13 -24.60 -45.09 45.95
C SER A 13 -23.17 -44.61 46.19
N VAL A 14 -22.27 -45.07 45.33
CA VAL A 14 -20.93 -44.48 45.19
C VAL A 14 -21.15 -43.10 44.59
N ALA A 15 -21.10 -42.06 45.41
CA ALA A 15 -20.93 -40.69 44.95
C ALA A 15 -19.50 -40.55 44.41
N THR A 16 -19.25 -41.04 43.20
CA THR A 16 -18.11 -40.61 42.41
C THR A 16 -18.31 -39.13 42.13
N ILE A 17 -17.55 -38.30 42.84
CA ILE A 17 -17.31 -36.92 42.45
C ILE A 17 -16.57 -37.01 41.11
N LEU A 18 -17.34 -36.99 40.02
CA LEU A 18 -16.83 -36.71 38.70
C LEU A 18 -16.33 -35.27 38.77
N SER A 19 -15.03 -35.11 39.04
CA SER A 19 -14.28 -33.93 38.64
C SER A 19 -14.35 -33.86 37.13
N SER A 20 -15.44 -33.26 36.63
CA SER A 20 -15.52 -32.74 35.28
C SER A 20 -14.50 -31.60 35.23
N CYS A 21 -13.25 -31.94 34.92
CA CYS A 21 -12.40 -31.03 34.19
C CYS A 21 -13.19 -30.70 32.92
N LYS A 22 -13.95 -29.60 32.93
CA LYS A 22 -14.18 -28.87 31.69
C LYS A 22 -12.80 -28.66 31.11
N LYS A 23 -12.48 -29.42 30.07
CA LYS A 23 -11.50 -28.98 29.10
C LYS A 23 -12.06 -27.62 28.68
N GLU A 24 -11.44 -26.55 29.17
CA GLU A 24 -11.52 -25.31 28.44
C GLU A 24 -10.99 -25.68 27.07
N ASP A 25 -11.90 -25.81 26.11
CA ASP A 25 -11.56 -25.67 24.72
C ASP A 25 -10.96 -24.26 24.66
N LYS A 26 -9.64 -24.19 24.87
CA LYS A 26 -8.86 -23.10 24.34
C LYS A 26 -9.14 -23.22 22.85
N GLU A 27 -10.07 -22.41 22.36
CA GLU A 27 -10.02 -21.98 20.98
C GLU A 27 -8.56 -21.57 20.80
N GLU A 28 -7.78 -22.43 20.13
CA GLU A 28 -6.49 -22.02 19.60
C GLU A 28 -6.86 -20.82 18.72
N LYS A 29 -6.64 -19.62 19.26
CA LYS A 29 -6.59 -18.44 18.43
C LYS A 29 -5.57 -18.79 17.38
N VAL A 30 -6.05 -19.02 16.16
CA VAL A 30 -5.20 -19.25 15.00
C VAL A 30 -4.45 -17.93 14.82
N GLU A 31 -3.27 -17.85 15.43
CA GLU A 31 -2.40 -16.70 15.28
C GLU A 31 -1.81 -16.74 13.88
N LEU A 32 -1.83 -15.59 13.22
CA LEU A 32 -1.16 -15.43 11.93
C LEU A 32 0.33 -15.74 12.12
N ASP A 33 0.91 -16.50 11.19
CA ASP A 33 2.35 -16.74 11.19
C ASP A 33 3.12 -15.41 11.31
N ALA A 34 4.12 -15.38 12.19
CA ALA A 34 4.84 -14.16 12.53
C ALA A 34 5.58 -13.56 11.33
N ASN A 35 6.09 -14.41 10.42
CA ASN A 35 6.75 -13.95 9.20
C ASN A 35 5.73 -13.37 8.22
N VAL A 36 4.54 -13.97 8.10
CA VAL A 36 3.45 -13.41 7.29
C VAL A 36 2.97 -12.06 7.86
N ALA A 37 2.76 -11.96 9.17
CA ALA A 37 2.37 -10.71 9.83
C ALA A 37 3.40 -9.60 9.61
N GLN A 38 4.68 -9.93 9.78
CA GLN A 38 5.78 -9.01 9.54
C GLN A 38 5.91 -8.63 8.06
N PHE A 39 5.74 -9.58 7.15
CA PHE A 39 5.77 -9.31 5.72
C PHE A 39 4.65 -8.36 5.28
N ASN A 40 3.44 -8.51 5.82
CA ASN A 40 2.36 -7.56 5.56
C ASN A 40 2.72 -6.13 6.00
N THR A 41 3.43 -5.99 7.12
CA THR A 41 3.94 -4.69 7.58
C THR A 41 4.99 -4.15 6.61
N ASP A 42 5.91 -5.00 6.15
CA ASP A 42 6.94 -4.64 5.18
C ASP A 42 6.35 -4.21 3.83
N ALA A 43 5.32 -4.92 3.35
CA ALA A 43 4.63 -4.61 2.10
C ALA A 43 3.91 -3.26 2.14
N ASN A 44 3.22 -2.98 3.24
CA ASN A 44 2.59 -1.68 3.44
C ASN A 44 3.62 -0.55 3.53
N ASN A 45 4.73 -0.76 4.25
CA ASN A 45 5.80 0.23 4.36
C ASN A 45 6.48 0.47 3.01
N TYR A 46 6.84 -0.59 2.27
CA TYR A 46 7.41 -0.48 0.92
C TYR A 46 6.50 0.36 0.02
N LYS A 47 5.21 -0.01 -0.04
CA LYS A 47 4.24 0.66 -0.91
C LYS A 47 4.06 2.12 -0.52
N ALA A 48 3.88 2.40 0.77
CA ALA A 48 3.67 3.76 1.27
C ALA A 48 4.86 4.68 0.97
N GLU A 49 6.10 4.21 1.16
CA GLU A 49 7.29 5.01 0.87
C GLU A 49 7.53 5.17 -0.64
N SER A 50 7.31 4.11 -1.44
CA SER A 50 7.41 4.17 -2.91
C SER A 50 6.39 5.15 -3.50
N ASP A 51 5.13 5.06 -3.07
CA ASP A 51 4.04 5.94 -3.55
C ASP A 51 4.24 7.38 -3.06
N GLN A 52 4.79 7.58 -1.84
CA GLN A 52 5.15 8.92 -1.35
C GLN A 52 6.23 9.56 -2.22
N VAL A 53 7.26 8.80 -2.62
CA VAL A 53 8.31 9.30 -3.52
C VAL A 53 7.73 9.77 -4.85
N ASP A 54 6.79 9.02 -5.42
CA ASP A 54 6.14 9.43 -6.68
C ASP A 54 5.38 10.74 -6.53
N ASN A 55 4.63 10.89 -5.43
CA ASN A 55 3.89 12.12 -5.13
C ASN A 55 4.84 13.31 -4.96
N ASP A 56 5.89 13.12 -4.17
CA ASP A 56 6.95 14.09 -3.90
C ASP A 56 7.63 14.58 -5.19
N ILE A 57 8.01 13.65 -6.06
CA ILE A 57 8.63 13.97 -7.35
C ILE A 57 7.62 14.66 -8.26
N ASN A 58 6.42 14.10 -8.42
CA ASN A 58 5.39 14.66 -9.30
C ASN A 58 5.05 16.12 -8.94
N ASN A 59 4.94 16.42 -7.64
CA ASN A 59 4.70 17.78 -7.16
C ASN A 59 5.89 18.71 -7.43
N SER A 60 7.10 18.29 -7.07
CA SER A 60 8.30 19.14 -7.24
C SER A 60 8.64 19.46 -8.70
N LEU A 61 8.40 18.54 -9.63
CA LEU A 61 8.71 18.75 -11.05
C LEU A 61 7.84 19.82 -11.71
N SER A 62 6.63 20.05 -11.19
CA SER A 62 5.72 21.08 -11.73
C SER A 62 6.27 22.51 -11.59
N GLU A 63 7.15 22.73 -10.61
CA GLU A 63 7.77 24.01 -10.28
C GLU A 63 9.11 24.23 -11.00
N ILE A 64 9.68 23.21 -11.63
CA ILE A 64 11.02 23.27 -12.25
C ILE A 64 10.89 23.54 -13.75
N PRO A 65 11.38 24.67 -14.30
CA PRO A 65 11.12 25.07 -15.69
C PRO A 65 11.56 24.07 -16.77
N ALA A 66 12.55 23.21 -16.49
CA ALA A 66 12.98 22.18 -17.44
C ALA A 66 12.05 20.95 -17.47
N PHE A 67 11.15 20.80 -16.50
CA PHE A 67 10.21 19.69 -16.39
C PHE A 67 8.75 20.14 -16.45
N GLY A 68 8.43 21.30 -15.86
CA GLY A 68 7.12 21.95 -15.89
C GLY A 68 6.95 22.92 -17.07
N ARG A 69 5.68 23.26 -17.38
CA ARG A 69 5.32 24.24 -18.43
C ARG A 69 5.20 25.69 -17.89
N MET A 70 5.33 25.90 -16.58
CA MET A 70 5.34 27.24 -16.01
C MET A 70 6.76 27.82 -16.09
N SER A 71 6.95 28.76 -17.01
CA SER A 71 8.05 29.72 -16.92
C SER A 71 7.67 30.74 -15.86
N SER A 72 8.16 30.59 -14.63
CA SER A 72 8.12 31.69 -13.68
C SER A 72 9.09 32.77 -14.18
N SER A 73 8.55 33.84 -14.77
CA SER A 73 9.27 35.05 -15.19
C SER A 73 9.85 35.88 -14.02
N SER A 74 9.84 35.32 -12.81
CA SER A 74 10.58 35.79 -11.66
C SER A 74 11.42 34.63 -11.15
N GLY A 75 12.74 34.81 -11.10
CA GLY A 75 13.70 33.86 -10.52
C GLY A 75 13.56 33.70 -9.01
N ALA A 76 12.36 33.42 -8.53
CA ALA A 76 12.08 33.11 -7.14
C ALA A 76 12.09 31.59 -6.97
N ALA A 77 13.19 31.09 -6.41
CA ALA A 77 13.23 29.81 -5.73
C ALA A 77 12.17 29.82 -4.60
N LEU A 78 10.96 29.42 -4.93
CA LEU A 78 9.93 29.09 -3.96
C LEU A 78 9.54 27.63 -4.18
N LEU A 79 10.45 26.75 -3.75
CA LEU A 79 10.19 25.33 -3.55
C LEU A 79 9.30 25.23 -2.30
N SER A 80 7.97 25.21 -2.46
CA SER A 80 7.08 25.09 -1.29
C SER A 80 5.84 24.24 -1.54
N SER A 81 6.06 22.94 -1.62
CA SER A 81 5.59 22.03 -0.56
C SER A 81 6.82 21.25 -0.14
N PRO A 82 7.52 21.62 0.94
CA PRO A 82 8.93 21.30 1.03
C PRO A 82 9.01 19.81 1.27
N LEU A 83 9.42 19.09 0.22
CA LEU A 83 10.29 17.95 0.38
C LEU A 83 11.29 18.37 1.47
N CYS A 84 11.08 17.83 2.66
CA CYS A 84 11.83 18.24 3.82
C CYS A 84 13.06 17.34 3.93
N GLY A 85 14.14 17.93 4.42
CA GLY A 85 15.44 17.28 4.51
C GLY A 85 16.02 16.90 3.16
N VAL A 86 15.74 17.63 2.08
CA VAL A 86 16.33 17.38 0.75
C VAL A 86 16.96 18.63 0.16
N VAL A 87 18.06 18.44 -0.55
CA VAL A 87 18.66 19.42 -1.46
C VAL A 87 18.53 18.89 -2.89
N ILE A 88 17.87 19.65 -3.75
CA ILE A 88 17.74 19.32 -5.18
C ILE A 88 18.94 19.92 -5.92
N ASP A 89 19.81 19.05 -6.45
CA ASP A 89 20.90 19.44 -7.34
C ASP A 89 20.41 19.42 -8.80
N SER A 90 20.46 20.60 -9.41
CA SER A 90 20.05 20.87 -10.80
C SER A 90 21.22 21.10 -11.75
N SER A 91 22.45 20.74 -11.36
CA SER A 91 23.66 20.90 -12.18
C SER A 91 23.56 20.20 -13.55
N GLN A 92 22.74 19.15 -13.68
CA GLN A 92 22.51 18.39 -14.91
C GLN A 92 21.13 18.64 -15.54
N ILE A 93 20.49 19.77 -15.22
CA ILE A 93 19.14 20.10 -15.72
C ILE A 93 19.08 20.23 -17.25
N ALA A 94 20.18 20.60 -17.90
CA ALA A 94 20.29 20.65 -19.36
C ALA A 94 20.12 19.25 -20.00
N SER A 95 20.50 18.20 -19.28
CA SER A 95 20.28 16.79 -19.63
C SER A 95 18.99 16.24 -19.04
N LYS A 96 18.11 17.09 -18.49
CA LYS A 96 16.86 16.71 -17.81
C LYS A 96 17.07 15.75 -16.63
N ILE A 97 18.15 15.96 -15.88
CA ILE A 97 18.47 15.19 -14.68
C ILE A 97 18.44 16.10 -13.45
N LEU A 98 17.88 15.58 -12.36
CA LEU A 98 17.87 16.18 -11.03
C LEU A 98 18.33 15.13 -10.01
N TYR A 99 19.07 15.55 -8.99
CA TYR A 99 19.43 14.70 -7.86
C TYR A 99 18.77 15.22 -6.58
N TYR A 100 17.96 14.37 -5.95
CA TYR A 100 17.30 14.64 -4.69
C TYR A 100 18.16 14.05 -3.57
N ASN A 101 18.94 14.88 -2.89
CA ASN A 101 19.88 14.46 -1.84
C ASN A 101 19.25 14.64 -0.45
N PHE A 102 18.95 13.54 0.24
CA PHE A 102 18.30 13.57 1.54
C PHE A 102 19.31 13.54 2.69
N ASP A 103 19.10 14.38 3.71
CA ASP A 103 20.07 14.66 4.77
C ASP A 103 20.17 13.61 5.88
N GLY A 104 19.15 12.76 6.04
CA GLY A 104 19.05 11.76 7.10
C GLY A 104 18.73 12.29 8.50
N ILE A 105 18.55 13.60 8.65
CA ILE A 105 18.52 14.29 9.95
C ILE A 105 17.19 15.02 10.14
N THR A 106 16.63 15.64 9.11
CA THR A 106 15.42 16.47 9.22
C THR A 106 14.18 15.60 9.39
N PRO A 107 13.47 15.68 10.54
CA PRO A 107 12.22 14.96 10.74
C PRO A 107 11.09 15.52 9.88
N CYS A 108 10.36 14.62 9.26
CA CYS A 108 9.37 14.93 8.23
C CYS A 108 8.07 14.15 8.45
N PHE A 109 6.95 14.71 8.01
CA PHE A 109 5.62 14.07 7.98
C PHE A 109 5.04 13.73 9.37
N SER A 110 3.79 13.26 9.36
CA SER A 110 3.10 12.67 10.51
C SER A 110 2.55 11.30 10.09
N PRO A 111 3.02 10.18 10.65
CA PRO A 111 4.03 10.07 11.72
C PRO A 111 5.44 10.47 11.25
N SER A 112 6.27 10.90 12.21
CA SER A 112 7.58 11.49 11.91
C SER A 112 8.60 10.44 11.43
N ARG A 113 9.30 10.75 10.34
CA ARG A 113 10.34 9.94 9.71
C ARG A 113 11.49 10.81 9.19
N THR A 114 12.71 10.29 9.14
CA THR A 114 13.83 10.90 8.41
C THR A 114 14.10 10.13 7.13
N ARG A 115 14.69 10.81 6.14
CA ARG A 115 15.07 10.22 4.85
C ARG A 115 16.53 10.54 4.57
N SER A 116 17.30 9.59 4.07
CA SER A 116 18.70 9.76 3.67
C SER A 116 18.97 9.13 2.31
N GLY A 117 20.15 9.38 1.75
CA GLY A 117 20.56 8.84 0.46
C GLY A 117 20.13 9.75 -0.69
N GLN A 118 20.05 9.20 -1.90
CA GLN A 118 19.79 9.98 -3.10
C GLN A 118 18.74 9.32 -3.98
N ILE A 119 17.93 10.15 -4.64
CA ILE A 119 17.11 9.74 -5.78
C ILE A 119 17.54 10.56 -6.99
N LYS A 120 18.09 9.91 -8.01
CA LYS A 120 18.30 10.53 -9.32
C LYS A 120 17.01 10.44 -10.12
N VAL A 121 16.51 11.57 -10.60
CA VAL A 121 15.31 11.67 -11.44
C VAL A 121 15.72 12.18 -12.81
N GLU A 122 15.38 11.43 -13.85
CA GLU A 122 15.71 11.74 -15.24
C GLU A 122 14.45 11.68 -16.11
N LEU A 123 14.16 12.73 -16.90
CA LEU A 123 13.12 12.67 -17.92
C LEU A 123 13.69 11.98 -19.17
N THR A 124 13.39 10.69 -19.33
CA THR A 124 13.92 9.86 -20.41
C THR A 124 13.05 9.87 -21.67
N SER A 125 11.79 10.28 -21.55
CA SER A 125 10.87 10.47 -22.67
C SER A 125 9.99 11.72 -22.46
N GLY A 126 9.65 12.41 -23.55
CA GLY A 126 8.90 13.66 -23.54
C GLY A 126 9.79 14.90 -23.51
N THR A 127 9.21 16.07 -23.78
CA THR A 127 9.93 17.36 -23.66
C THR A 127 9.76 17.94 -22.25
N TYR A 128 8.56 17.74 -21.70
CA TYR A 128 8.13 18.12 -20.36
C TYR A 128 7.48 16.92 -19.68
N TRP A 129 7.52 16.87 -18.35
CA TRP A 129 6.84 15.83 -17.57
C TRP A 129 5.31 15.84 -17.78
N SER A 130 4.76 17.01 -18.11
CA SER A 130 3.34 17.18 -18.41
C SER A 130 2.91 16.63 -19.78
N ASP A 131 3.84 16.17 -20.63
CA ASP A 131 3.51 15.65 -21.95
C ASP A 131 2.88 14.25 -21.87
N VAL A 132 2.03 13.95 -22.85
CA VAL A 132 1.47 12.59 -23.03
C VAL A 132 2.62 11.63 -23.33
N ASN A 133 2.64 10.49 -22.65
CA ASN A 133 3.70 9.48 -22.70
C ASN A 133 5.09 9.95 -22.26
N ALA A 134 5.18 11.08 -21.53
CA ALA A 134 6.42 11.43 -20.85
C ALA A 134 6.80 10.35 -19.83
N GLU A 135 8.08 10.08 -19.65
CA GLU A 135 8.56 9.03 -18.75
C GLU A 135 9.74 9.54 -17.92
N LEU A 136 9.63 9.33 -16.61
CA LEU A 136 10.70 9.56 -15.65
C LEU A 136 11.36 8.23 -15.29
N THR A 137 12.68 8.24 -15.19
CA THR A 137 13.47 7.19 -14.56
C THR A 137 13.96 7.69 -13.20
N LEU A 138 13.59 6.97 -12.15
CA LEU A 138 13.96 7.20 -10.77
C LEU A 138 15.00 6.13 -10.39
N THR A 139 16.22 6.55 -10.07
CA THR A 139 17.26 5.65 -9.55
C THR A 139 17.42 5.90 -8.06
N TYR A 140 17.08 4.90 -7.25
CA TYR A 140 17.31 4.90 -5.80
C TYR A 140 18.76 4.53 -5.51
N ILE A 141 19.47 5.40 -4.79
CA ILE A 141 20.87 5.22 -4.38
C ILE A 141 20.93 5.36 -2.86
N ASP A 142 20.94 4.22 -2.18
CA ASP A 142 20.86 4.10 -0.73
C ASP A 142 19.75 4.95 -0.10
N PHE A 143 18.63 5.11 -0.83
CA PHE A 143 17.49 5.88 -0.35
C PHE A 143 16.88 5.15 0.85
N LYS A 144 17.01 5.73 2.04
CA LYS A 144 16.60 5.09 3.29
C LYS A 144 15.60 5.96 4.03
N VAL A 145 14.54 5.33 4.50
CA VAL A 145 13.54 5.94 5.37
C VAL A 145 13.64 5.32 6.76
N VAL A 146 13.66 6.15 7.79
CA VAL A 146 13.67 5.73 9.20
C VAL A 146 12.47 6.33 9.92
N GLN A 147 11.61 5.49 10.47
CA GLN A 147 10.50 5.91 11.32
C GLN A 147 11.02 6.24 12.72
N LEU A 148 10.75 7.45 13.22
CA LEU A 148 11.32 7.91 14.48
C LEU A 148 10.63 7.32 15.72
N SER A 149 9.40 6.84 15.60
CA SER A 149 8.65 6.29 16.73
C SER A 149 9.16 4.93 17.21
N ASN A 150 9.79 4.14 16.32
CA ASN A 150 10.21 2.77 16.61
C ASN A 150 11.59 2.40 16.01
N ASN A 151 12.28 3.36 15.38
CA ASN A 151 13.55 3.18 14.69
C ASN A 151 13.56 2.09 13.61
N LYS A 152 12.38 1.71 13.09
CA LYS A 152 12.30 0.81 11.94
C LYS A 152 12.72 1.56 10.68
N SER A 153 13.39 0.86 9.78
CA SER A 153 13.89 1.45 8.56
C SER A 153 13.73 0.54 7.36
N ILE A 154 13.58 1.17 6.21
CA ILE A 154 13.55 0.54 4.90
C ILE A 154 14.49 1.32 3.97
N LYS A 155 15.36 0.61 3.26
CA LYS A 155 16.29 1.19 2.28
C LYS A 155 16.04 0.59 0.91
N PHE A 156 16.02 1.44 -0.11
CA PHE A 156 15.76 1.10 -1.50
C PHE A 156 17.02 1.31 -2.33
N ASN A 157 17.32 0.34 -3.19
CA ASN A 157 18.32 0.44 -4.25
C ASN A 157 17.73 -0.15 -5.55
N GLY A 158 17.89 0.56 -6.66
CA GLY A 158 17.43 0.09 -7.96
C GLY A 158 16.74 1.18 -8.77
N VAL A 159 16.03 0.76 -9.81
CA VAL A 159 15.45 1.66 -10.82
C VAL A 159 13.95 1.43 -10.93
N LYS A 160 13.22 2.55 -10.88
CA LYS A 160 11.78 2.64 -11.10
C LYS A 160 11.53 3.61 -12.26
N THR A 161 10.50 3.35 -13.06
CA THR A 161 9.99 4.31 -14.03
C THR A 161 8.57 4.74 -13.70
N LEU A 162 8.26 5.99 -14.02
CA LEU A 162 6.95 6.58 -13.87
C LEU A 162 6.57 7.25 -15.19
N LYS A 163 5.56 6.72 -15.86
CA LYS A 163 5.09 7.21 -17.15
C LYS A 163 3.79 7.99 -17.00
N ASN A 164 3.74 9.19 -17.54
CA ASN A 164 2.54 10.01 -17.65
C ASN A 164 1.73 9.58 -18.89
N ILE A 165 0.70 8.76 -18.72
CA ILE A 165 -0.03 8.17 -19.84
C ILE A 165 -0.83 9.23 -20.60
N ASN A 166 -1.54 10.10 -19.88
CA ASN A 166 -2.47 11.07 -20.47
C ASN A 166 -1.89 12.49 -20.60
N GLY A 167 -0.69 12.73 -20.05
CA GLY A 167 -0.19 14.08 -19.81
C GLY A 167 -0.91 14.76 -18.63
N ASN A 168 -0.41 15.93 -18.22
CA ASN A 168 -1.00 16.72 -17.14
C ASN A 168 -1.95 17.81 -17.68
N ASN A 169 -3.11 17.41 -18.21
CA ASN A 169 -4.15 18.35 -18.65
C ASN A 169 -4.99 18.85 -17.45
N TRP A 170 -4.42 19.75 -16.65
CA TRP A 170 -5.07 20.29 -15.43
C TRP A 170 -6.38 21.03 -15.71
N LEU A 171 -6.47 21.78 -16.82
CA LEU A 171 -7.72 22.45 -17.17
C LEU A 171 -8.81 21.43 -17.52
N GLY A 172 -8.47 20.40 -18.32
CA GLY A 172 -9.37 19.31 -18.60
C GLY A 172 -9.78 18.54 -17.34
N PHE A 173 -8.84 18.29 -16.43
CA PHE A 173 -9.12 17.69 -15.13
C PHE A 173 -10.12 18.50 -14.31
N LEU A 174 -9.90 19.82 -14.17
CA LEU A 174 -10.80 20.72 -13.44
C LEU A 174 -12.18 20.87 -14.10
N LEU A 175 -12.26 20.67 -15.42
CA LEU A 175 -13.51 20.64 -16.18
C LEU A 175 -14.12 19.22 -16.25
N SER A 176 -13.55 18.24 -15.57
CA SER A 176 -13.97 16.83 -15.61
C SER A 176 -13.99 16.21 -17.03
N THR A 177 -13.14 16.70 -17.94
CA THR A 177 -12.99 16.22 -19.33
C THR A 177 -11.69 15.46 -19.59
N ALA A 178 -10.78 15.41 -18.61
CA ALA A 178 -9.56 14.64 -18.66
C ALA A 178 -9.23 14.01 -17.30
N THR A 179 -8.45 12.93 -17.32
CA THR A 179 -7.93 12.26 -16.12
C THR A 179 -6.41 12.30 -16.09
N LEU A 180 -5.83 12.28 -14.89
CA LEU A 180 -4.39 12.16 -14.70
C LEU A 180 -4.05 10.71 -14.46
N LYS A 181 -3.32 10.09 -15.39
CA LYS A 181 -3.09 8.65 -15.41
C LYS A 181 -1.61 8.35 -15.48
N TYR A 182 -1.12 7.58 -14.51
CA TYR A 182 0.30 7.27 -14.38
C TYR A 182 0.51 5.76 -14.36
N GLN A 183 1.58 5.32 -15.00
CA GLN A 183 2.04 3.94 -14.97
C GLN A 183 3.38 3.86 -14.26
N GLU A 184 3.41 3.07 -13.19
CA GLU A 184 4.61 2.74 -12.43
C GLU A 184 5.18 1.40 -12.91
N ARG A 185 6.50 1.33 -13.05
CA ARG A 185 7.26 0.08 -13.22
C ARG A 185 8.49 0.09 -12.33
N ALA A 186 8.69 -0.97 -11.55
CA ALA A 186 9.96 -1.21 -10.88
C ALA A 186 10.29 -2.69 -10.96
N LEU A 187 11.53 -3.03 -11.32
CA LEU A 187 11.99 -4.41 -11.39
C LEU A 187 13.27 -4.56 -10.56
N ASN A 188 13.29 -5.61 -9.76
CA ASN A 188 14.42 -5.99 -8.90
C ASN A 188 14.90 -4.87 -7.98
N ILE A 189 13.97 -4.17 -7.33
CA ILE A 189 14.33 -3.21 -6.28
C ILE A 189 14.87 -4.01 -5.10
N ASP A 190 16.12 -3.74 -4.73
CA ASP A 190 16.75 -4.28 -3.54
C ASP A 190 16.28 -3.47 -2.33
N VAL A 191 15.65 -4.16 -1.39
CA VAL A 191 15.05 -3.58 -0.19
C VAL A 191 15.77 -4.13 1.02
N VAL A 192 16.38 -3.27 1.84
CA VAL A 192 17.06 -3.68 3.07
C VAL A 192 16.33 -3.12 4.29
N PHE A 193 16.05 -3.97 5.27
CA PHE A 193 15.33 -3.62 6.50
C PHE A 193 16.28 -3.31 7.67
N ASP A 194 15.72 -2.85 8.79
CA ASP A 194 16.46 -2.50 10.01
C ASP A 194 17.30 -3.66 10.59
N ASN A 195 16.89 -4.89 10.35
CA ASN A 195 17.60 -6.10 10.80
C ASN A 195 18.63 -6.62 9.78
N SER A 196 18.97 -5.83 8.75
CA SER A 196 19.88 -6.18 7.66
C SER A 196 19.42 -7.33 6.75
N LEU A 197 18.23 -7.89 6.97
CA LEU A 197 17.62 -8.79 5.99
C LEU A 197 17.17 -7.98 4.77
N SER A 198 17.10 -8.64 3.62
CA SER A 198 16.74 -8.01 2.36
C SER A 198 15.62 -8.74 1.63
N ALA A 199 14.85 -7.98 0.86
CA ALA A 199 13.83 -8.46 -0.05
C ALA A 199 14.11 -7.94 -1.46
N VAL A 200 13.59 -8.63 -2.46
CA VAL A 200 13.56 -8.15 -3.84
C VAL A 200 12.12 -7.83 -4.18
N TRP A 201 11.87 -6.59 -4.60
CA TRP A 201 10.53 -6.10 -4.91
C TRP A 201 10.40 -5.72 -6.39
N ASN A 202 9.26 -6.06 -6.97
CA ASN A 202 8.84 -5.60 -8.27
C ASN A 202 7.47 -4.93 -8.14
N SER A 203 7.21 -3.92 -8.97
CA SER A 203 5.90 -3.28 -9.08
C SER A 203 5.53 -2.97 -10.53
N ALA A 204 4.24 -3.08 -10.84
CA ALA A 204 3.64 -2.77 -12.13
C ALA A 204 2.20 -2.32 -11.91
N ARG A 205 1.96 -1.00 -11.93
CA ARG A 205 0.66 -0.44 -11.56
C ARG A 205 0.25 0.70 -12.46
N ILE A 206 -1.05 0.83 -12.67
CA ILE A 206 -1.67 2.04 -13.18
C ILE A 206 -2.44 2.72 -12.05
N THR A 207 -2.24 4.02 -11.90
CA THR A 207 -3.06 4.88 -11.06
C THR A 207 -3.76 5.92 -11.93
N GLU A 208 -4.98 6.29 -11.54
CA GLU A 208 -5.79 7.27 -12.26
C GLU A 208 -6.54 8.17 -11.28
N TRP A 209 -6.44 9.48 -11.53
CA TRP A 209 -7.14 10.52 -10.81
C TRP A 209 -8.15 11.19 -11.73
N SER A 210 -9.37 11.37 -11.25
CA SER A 210 -10.42 12.08 -11.96
C SER A 210 -11.15 13.04 -11.04
N LEU A 211 -11.61 14.17 -11.58
CA LEU A 211 -12.58 15.02 -10.90
C LEU A 211 -13.98 14.52 -11.27
N ILE A 212 -14.76 14.17 -10.26
CA ILE A 212 -16.16 13.77 -10.41
C ILE A 212 -17.02 15.00 -10.11
N PRO A 213 -17.82 15.49 -11.07
CA PRO A 213 -18.69 16.65 -10.85
C PRO A 213 -19.83 16.28 -9.90
N ALA A 214 -20.36 17.27 -9.17
CA ALA A 214 -21.46 17.09 -8.21
C ALA A 214 -22.73 16.45 -8.83
N THR A 215 -22.91 16.58 -10.13
CA THR A 215 -24.06 16.04 -10.87
C THR A 215 -23.92 14.56 -11.23
N ALA A 216 -22.73 13.96 -11.09
CA ALA A 216 -22.48 12.58 -11.51
C ALA A 216 -23.00 11.53 -10.52
N ASN A 217 -23.12 11.86 -9.23
CA ASN A 217 -23.64 10.96 -8.21
C ASN A 217 -24.69 11.68 -7.36
N PRO A 218 -25.98 11.30 -7.43
CA PRO A 218 -27.04 11.99 -6.68
C PRO A 218 -26.88 11.88 -5.15
N ASN A 219 -26.07 10.92 -4.66
CA ASN A 219 -25.81 10.74 -3.23
C ASN A 219 -24.62 11.57 -2.72
N ILE A 220 -23.89 12.28 -3.60
CA ILE A 220 -22.75 13.11 -3.24
C ILE A 220 -22.97 14.53 -3.81
N PRO A 221 -23.37 15.49 -2.97
CA PRO A 221 -23.80 16.82 -3.44
C PRO A 221 -22.65 17.75 -3.88
N TYR A 222 -21.39 17.30 -3.82
CA TYR A 222 -20.21 18.10 -4.12
C TYR A 222 -19.30 17.40 -5.13
N ALA A 223 -18.58 18.20 -5.91
CA ALA A 223 -17.50 17.69 -6.74
C ALA A 223 -16.39 17.11 -5.84
N HIS A 224 -15.79 16.02 -6.27
CA HIS A 224 -14.76 15.33 -5.49
C HIS A 224 -13.74 14.67 -6.41
N ILE A 225 -12.53 14.45 -5.92
CA ILE A 225 -11.50 13.73 -6.66
C ILE A 225 -11.65 12.25 -6.36
N ALA A 226 -11.75 11.43 -7.40
CA ALA A 226 -11.66 9.99 -7.31
C ALA A 226 -10.25 9.52 -7.68
N PHE A 227 -9.79 8.52 -6.95
CA PHE A 227 -8.55 7.79 -7.19
C PHE A 227 -8.89 6.36 -7.52
N SER A 228 -8.25 5.78 -8.54
CA SER A 228 -8.27 4.35 -8.77
C SER A 228 -6.88 3.77 -9.03
N ALA A 229 -6.68 2.51 -8.66
CA ALA A 229 -5.47 1.77 -8.96
C ALA A 229 -5.75 0.32 -9.35
N ILE A 230 -4.94 -0.20 -10.27
CA ILE A 230 -4.97 -1.59 -10.72
C ILE A 230 -3.56 -2.03 -11.13
N GLY A 231 -3.22 -3.30 -10.87
CA GLY A 231 -2.03 -3.90 -11.47
C GLY A 231 -2.19 -4.00 -12.99
N ASP A 232 -1.09 -3.95 -13.72
CA ASP A 232 -1.14 -3.83 -15.19
C ASP A 232 -0.15 -4.77 -15.90
N THR A 233 0.28 -5.81 -15.20
CA THR A 233 0.98 -6.96 -15.77
C THR A 233 0.26 -8.26 -15.49
N SER A 234 0.66 -9.32 -16.19
CA SER A 234 0.22 -10.69 -15.92
C SER A 234 1.42 -11.55 -15.56
N LEU A 235 1.29 -12.37 -14.52
CA LEU A 235 2.35 -13.23 -14.02
C LEU A 235 1.77 -14.57 -13.58
N ASN A 236 2.35 -15.68 -14.02
CA ASN A 236 1.95 -17.04 -13.60
C ASN A 236 0.44 -17.33 -13.71
N GLY A 237 -0.22 -16.82 -14.76
CA GLY A 237 -1.65 -17.00 -14.99
C GLY A 237 -2.56 -16.05 -14.19
N GLN A 238 -2.00 -15.18 -13.35
CA GLN A 238 -2.73 -14.11 -12.69
C GLN A 238 -2.65 -12.83 -13.53
N ALA A 239 -3.81 -12.23 -13.81
CA ALA A 239 -3.91 -10.91 -14.43
C ALA A 239 -3.87 -9.80 -13.37
N ASN A 240 -3.65 -8.55 -13.81
CA ASN A 240 -3.65 -7.36 -12.96
C ASN A 240 -2.71 -7.46 -11.75
N VAL A 241 -1.54 -8.04 -11.95
CA VAL A 241 -0.51 -8.16 -10.91
C VAL A 241 0.09 -6.77 -10.67
N ASP A 242 0.13 -6.35 -9.41
CA ASP A 242 0.66 -5.04 -8.97
C ASP A 242 2.06 -5.16 -8.41
N SER A 243 2.33 -6.17 -7.58
CA SER A 243 3.63 -6.36 -6.97
C SER A 243 3.97 -7.83 -6.78
N TRP A 244 5.24 -8.17 -6.88
CA TRP A 244 5.73 -9.54 -6.69
C TRP A 244 7.21 -9.54 -6.35
N GLY A 245 7.69 -10.63 -5.79
CA GLY A 245 9.10 -10.77 -5.47
C GLY A 245 9.37 -11.83 -4.43
N VAL A 246 10.46 -11.64 -3.69
CA VAL A 246 10.89 -12.51 -2.60
C VAL A 246 11.03 -11.66 -1.35
N ASN A 247 10.33 -12.03 -0.28
CA ASN A 247 10.36 -11.29 0.98
C ASN A 247 11.67 -11.54 1.76
N ARG A 248 11.83 -10.84 2.89
CA ARG A 248 13.02 -10.94 3.74
C ARG A 248 13.24 -12.29 4.42
N PHE A 249 12.29 -13.20 4.30
CA PHE A 249 12.34 -14.56 4.85
C PHE A 249 12.55 -15.61 3.75
N GLY A 250 12.68 -15.20 2.49
CA GLY A 250 12.90 -16.10 1.35
C GLY A 250 11.62 -16.63 0.69
N SER A 251 10.43 -16.27 1.18
CA SER A 251 9.17 -16.69 0.56
C SER A 251 8.81 -15.78 -0.61
N SER A 252 8.38 -16.38 -1.72
CA SER A 252 7.82 -15.64 -2.84
C SER A 252 6.47 -15.04 -2.46
N PHE A 253 6.18 -13.86 -2.99
CA PHE A 253 4.87 -13.24 -2.85
C PHE A 253 4.39 -12.63 -4.17
N THR A 254 3.07 -12.48 -4.28
CA THR A 254 2.39 -11.78 -5.37
C THR A 254 1.16 -11.06 -4.85
N THR A 255 0.97 -9.81 -5.25
CA THR A 255 -0.26 -9.04 -5.06
C THR A 255 -0.89 -8.76 -6.41
N TYR A 256 -2.17 -9.05 -6.56
CA TYR A 256 -2.92 -8.79 -7.79
C TYR A 256 -4.33 -8.31 -7.49
N TYR A 257 -4.95 -7.67 -8.47
CA TYR A 257 -6.26 -7.02 -8.34
C TYR A 257 -7.32 -7.83 -9.07
N ASN A 258 -8.34 -8.31 -8.36
CA ASN A 258 -9.54 -8.86 -8.99
C ASN A 258 -10.41 -7.74 -9.56
N SER A 259 -10.38 -6.56 -8.95
CA SER A 259 -10.97 -5.33 -9.47
C SER A 259 -10.19 -4.11 -9.00
N SER A 260 -10.24 -3.02 -9.77
CA SER A 260 -9.59 -1.76 -9.40
C SER A 260 -10.03 -1.31 -8.01
N VAL A 261 -9.08 -0.87 -7.19
CA VAL A 261 -9.41 -0.21 -5.93
C VAL A 261 -9.77 1.23 -6.20
N VAL A 262 -10.82 1.73 -5.55
CA VAL A 262 -11.34 3.08 -5.75
C VAL A 262 -11.49 3.77 -4.41
N SER A 263 -10.98 4.99 -4.29
CA SER A 263 -11.26 5.88 -3.15
C SER A 263 -11.58 7.29 -3.64
N ASN A 264 -12.10 8.15 -2.77
CA ASN A 264 -12.36 9.54 -3.14
C ASN A 264 -12.21 10.51 -1.97
N THR A 265 -12.08 11.79 -2.29
CA THR A 265 -11.93 12.85 -1.28
C THR A 265 -13.22 13.13 -0.49
N TYR A 266 -14.39 12.70 -0.98
CA TYR A 266 -15.66 12.89 -0.27
C TYR A 266 -15.75 12.00 0.98
N CYS A 267 -15.35 10.73 0.87
CA CYS A 267 -15.34 9.78 1.97
C CYS A 267 -14.05 9.82 2.80
N GLY A 268 -13.04 10.54 2.31
CA GLY A 268 -11.68 10.52 2.83
C GLY A 268 -10.78 9.72 1.88
N LEU A 269 -9.72 10.37 1.38
CA LEU A 269 -8.74 9.69 0.56
C LEU A 269 -8.12 8.53 1.37
N TRP A 270 -7.95 7.37 0.73
CA TRP A 270 -7.54 6.08 1.37
C TRP A 270 -8.63 5.33 2.15
N ARG A 271 -9.84 5.88 2.27
CA ARG A 271 -11.03 5.11 2.69
C ARG A 271 -11.73 4.60 1.44
N PHE A 272 -11.34 3.41 0.99
CA PHE A 272 -11.78 2.88 -0.29
C PHE A 272 -13.30 2.60 -0.35
N ASN A 273 -13.91 2.94 -1.47
CA ASN A 273 -15.33 2.76 -1.75
C ASN A 273 -15.65 1.43 -2.43
N SER A 274 -14.66 0.85 -3.13
CA SER A 274 -14.77 -0.45 -3.79
C SER A 274 -13.40 -1.00 -4.18
N GLY A 275 -13.39 -2.26 -4.59
CA GLY A 275 -12.23 -2.94 -5.15
C GLY A 275 -11.93 -4.24 -4.43
N GLU A 276 -11.10 -5.06 -5.05
CA GLU A 276 -10.66 -6.31 -4.45
C GLU A 276 -9.24 -6.63 -4.91
N LEU A 277 -8.37 -6.88 -3.94
CA LEU A 277 -7.01 -7.33 -4.19
C LEU A 277 -6.74 -8.61 -3.39
N VAL A 278 -5.87 -9.44 -3.94
CA VAL A 278 -5.42 -10.68 -3.33
C VAL A 278 -3.92 -10.59 -3.12
N HIS A 279 -3.49 -10.94 -1.93
CA HIS A 279 -2.10 -11.05 -1.55
C HIS A 279 -1.77 -12.51 -1.27
N ALA A 280 -0.88 -13.08 -2.07
CA ALA A 280 -0.40 -14.44 -1.95
C ALA A 280 1.04 -14.44 -1.41
N VAL A 281 1.29 -15.15 -0.32
CA VAL A 281 2.62 -15.29 0.29
C VAL A 281 2.74 -16.65 0.95
N ASP A 282 3.86 -17.33 0.72
CA ASP A 282 4.17 -18.61 1.39
C ASP A 282 3.05 -19.67 1.23
N GLY A 283 2.43 -19.71 0.05
CA GLY A 283 1.30 -20.59 -0.25
C GLY A 283 -0.06 -20.17 0.36
N ASN A 284 -0.07 -19.15 1.22
CA ASN A 284 -1.29 -18.57 1.79
C ASN A 284 -1.84 -17.46 0.91
N THR A 285 -3.17 -17.31 0.89
CA THR A 285 -3.86 -16.24 0.17
C THR A 285 -4.74 -15.43 1.12
N PHE A 286 -4.61 -14.11 1.01
CA PHE A 286 -5.38 -13.12 1.75
C PHE A 286 -6.13 -12.26 0.74
N THR A 287 -7.45 -12.32 0.75
CA THR A 287 -8.31 -11.50 -0.10
C THR A 287 -8.80 -10.31 0.69
N LEU A 288 -8.53 -9.11 0.19
CA LEU A 288 -8.99 -7.86 0.74
C LEU A 288 -10.10 -7.30 -0.16
N THR A 289 -11.35 -7.42 0.30
CA THR A 289 -12.52 -6.80 -0.34
C THR A 289 -12.75 -5.42 0.28
N LEU A 290 -12.60 -4.37 -0.51
CA LEU A 290 -12.73 -2.99 -0.09
C LEU A 290 -14.15 -2.48 -0.32
N GLY A 291 -14.57 -1.51 0.49
CA GLY A 291 -15.84 -0.84 0.27
C GLY A 291 -17.04 -1.62 0.81
N VAL A 292 -16.94 -2.16 2.03
CA VAL A 292 -17.99 -3.01 2.62
C VAL A 292 -18.78 -2.28 3.71
N ASP A 293 -19.97 -2.79 4.01
CA ASP A 293 -20.76 -2.48 5.19
C ASP A 293 -20.25 -3.23 6.44
N GLN A 294 -20.92 -3.03 7.59
CA GLN A 294 -20.57 -3.70 8.85
C GLN A 294 -20.67 -5.23 8.80
N SER A 295 -21.43 -5.78 7.84
CA SER A 295 -21.61 -7.22 7.67
C SER A 295 -20.63 -7.82 6.63
N GLY A 296 -19.77 -6.99 6.03
CA GLY A 296 -18.80 -7.44 5.02
C GLY A 296 -19.39 -7.63 3.63
N ASN A 297 -20.57 -7.07 3.37
CA ASN A 297 -21.18 -6.99 2.04
C ASN A 297 -20.80 -5.68 1.34
N PRO A 298 -20.82 -5.60 0.00
CA PRO A 298 -20.61 -4.33 -0.71
C PRO A 298 -21.51 -3.21 -0.17
N THR A 299 -20.94 -2.05 0.13
CA THR A 299 -21.71 -0.93 0.70
C THR A 299 -22.75 -0.42 -0.30
N PRO A 300 -24.01 -0.19 0.11
CA PRO A 300 -24.99 0.53 -0.71
C PRO A 300 -24.85 2.06 -0.58
N TYR A 301 -24.01 2.54 0.34
CA TYR A 301 -23.85 3.96 0.65
C TYR A 301 -22.69 4.59 -0.11
N ALA A 302 -22.69 5.92 -0.22
CA ALA A 302 -21.61 6.66 -0.85
C ALA A 302 -20.24 6.39 -0.19
N CYS A 303 -20.23 6.26 1.14
CA CYS A 303 -19.04 5.93 1.91
C CYS A 303 -19.20 4.56 2.57
N ALA A 304 -18.18 3.72 2.40
CA ALA A 304 -18.13 2.41 3.02
C ALA A 304 -17.79 2.50 4.51
N TYR A 305 -18.22 1.49 5.26
CA TYR A 305 -17.82 1.32 6.66
C TYR A 305 -16.34 0.93 6.76
N GLY A 306 -15.89 0.04 5.87
CA GLY A 306 -14.55 -0.51 5.96
C GLY A 306 -14.21 -1.49 4.85
N TYR A 307 -13.43 -2.50 5.22
CA TYR A 307 -12.95 -3.57 4.36
C TYR A 307 -13.09 -4.94 5.03
N LYS A 308 -13.20 -5.99 4.22
CA LYS A 308 -13.22 -7.39 4.66
C LYS A 308 -11.92 -8.06 4.25
N VAL A 309 -11.25 -8.69 5.21
CA VAL A 309 -10.10 -9.56 4.97
C VAL A 309 -10.59 -10.99 5.06
N GLY A 310 -10.41 -11.78 4.00
CA GLY A 310 -10.68 -13.22 3.97
C GLY A 310 -9.40 -14.03 3.76
N TRP A 311 -9.27 -15.15 4.44
CA TRP A 311 -8.10 -16.04 4.32
C TRP A 311 -8.47 -17.50 4.59
N ASN A 312 -7.67 -18.42 4.09
CA ASN A 312 -7.85 -19.85 4.32
C ASN A 312 -6.74 -20.40 5.19
N VAL A 313 -7.08 -21.13 6.26
CA VAL A 313 -6.12 -21.87 7.09
C VAL A 313 -6.60 -23.31 7.21
N ASN A 314 -5.75 -24.28 6.85
CA ASN A 314 -6.07 -25.71 6.95
C ASN A 314 -7.41 -26.11 6.28
N GLY A 315 -7.76 -25.47 5.17
CA GLY A 315 -9.01 -25.72 4.45
C GLY A 315 -10.27 -25.05 5.04
N ALA A 316 -10.14 -24.31 6.15
CA ALA A 316 -11.21 -23.50 6.71
C ALA A 316 -11.11 -22.05 6.21
N ALA A 317 -12.22 -21.52 5.69
CA ALA A 317 -12.35 -20.13 5.30
C ALA A 317 -12.64 -19.25 6.53
N ASN A 318 -11.83 -18.22 6.72
CA ASN A 318 -11.92 -17.26 7.81
C ASN A 318 -12.09 -15.86 7.22
N SER A 319 -12.76 -14.97 7.95
CA SER A 319 -12.81 -13.56 7.56
C SER A 319 -13.04 -12.62 8.74
N VAL A 320 -12.62 -11.37 8.58
CA VAL A 320 -12.87 -10.28 9.52
C VAL A 320 -13.25 -9.02 8.76
N VAL A 321 -14.19 -8.25 9.31
CA VAL A 321 -14.58 -6.93 8.82
C VAL A 321 -13.96 -5.88 9.73
N LEU A 322 -13.23 -4.94 9.15
CA LEU A 322 -12.52 -3.88 9.85
C LEU A 322 -13.00 -2.53 9.34
N SER A 323 -13.30 -1.59 10.24
CA SER A 323 -13.63 -0.21 9.88
C SER A 323 -12.40 0.54 9.39
N TYR A 324 -12.62 1.55 8.54
CA TYR A 324 -11.59 2.55 8.22
C TYR A 324 -11.36 3.54 9.35
#